data_AF-A0A2N2Z8J3-F1
#
_entry.id   AF-A0A2N2Z8J3-F1
#
_cell.length_a   1.000
_cell.length_b   1.000
_cell.length_c   1.000
_cell.angle_alpha   90.00
_cell.angle_beta   90.00
_cell.angle_gamma   90.00
#
_symmetry.space_group_name_H-M   'P 1'
#
loop_
_entity.id
_entity.type
_entity.pdbx_description
1 polymer ?
#
loop_
_entity_poly.entity_id
_entity_poly.type
_entity_poly.pdbx_seq_one_letter_code
_entity_poly.pdbx_strand_id
1 'polypeptide(L)'
;KEYLNNDKNAILAELKEYALIFQESFDYDIIENELTDEYGVERINAIIFGLETSTLIPYVLYVLKNVTDQQTKRELFEFLESFIMRRMVVHANTKNYNQLFTDRLISHQILSKQEFTDFLETQSDRINFFPTDDELKNGFHSEILVNKQSAGILYLLESKIRNRSLQSTQVLGISKYSLEHLMPKKWENHWGKLSNQEDRIKRNRKLLTLGNLTIITQSLNATIRDSSWATKKKGKGDKKGLLQYSGGLETISKYLQLPEWNEQTIEERANDLYEQAKTVWKK
;
A
#
# COMPACT_ATOMS: atom_id res chain seq x y z
N LYS A 1 13.17 16.18 32.34
CA LYS A 1 14.31 15.24 32.52
C LYS A 1 15.48 15.83 31.75
N GLU A 2 16.66 15.98 32.36
CA GLU A 2 17.87 16.30 31.61
C GLU A 2 18.27 15.06 30.80
N TYR A 3 18.21 15.16 29.47
CA TYR A 3 18.56 14.07 28.59
C TYR A 3 20.09 13.92 28.58
N LEU A 4 20.60 12.72 28.90
CA LEU A 4 22.04 12.46 29.06
C LEU A 4 22.75 13.48 29.96
N ASN A 5 22.06 14.02 30.98
CA ASN A 5 22.56 15.07 31.87
C ASN A 5 23.10 16.32 31.13
N ASN A 6 22.57 16.61 29.93
CA ASN A 6 23.07 17.67 29.03
C ASN A 6 24.55 17.53 28.63
N ASP A 7 25.13 16.33 28.73
CA ASP A 7 26.49 16.06 28.25
C ASP A 7 26.52 16.12 26.72
N LYS A 8 27.14 17.20 26.21
CA LYS A 8 27.27 17.44 24.76
C LYS A 8 28.01 16.32 24.05
N ASN A 9 29.03 15.72 24.67
CA ASN A 9 29.80 14.65 24.02
C ASN A 9 28.96 13.38 23.90
N ALA A 10 28.19 13.05 24.95
CA ALA A 10 27.28 11.92 24.92
C ALA A 10 26.16 12.11 23.87
N ILE A 11 25.57 13.31 23.79
CA ILE A 11 24.57 13.65 22.77
C ILE A 11 25.15 13.54 21.36
N LEU A 12 26.36 14.07 21.13
CA LEU A 12 27.02 13.98 19.82
C LEU A 12 27.36 12.54 19.43
N ALA A 13 27.79 11.71 20.39
CA ALA A 13 28.04 10.30 20.15
C ALA A 13 26.75 9.57 19.73
N GLU A 14 25.64 9.82 20.43
CA GLU A 14 24.36 9.19 20.09
C GLU A 14 23.80 9.66 18.75
N LEU A 15 23.91 10.95 18.44
CA LEU A 15 23.54 11.49 17.13
C LEU A 15 24.33 10.83 15.99
N LYS A 16 25.62 10.59 16.20
CA LYS A 16 26.46 9.86 15.24
C LYS A 16 25.95 8.44 15.01
N GLU A 17 25.58 7.72 16.08
CA GLU A 17 25.03 6.36 15.94
C GLU A 17 23.73 6.35 15.14
N TYR A 18 22.80 7.26 15.44
CA TYR A 18 21.56 7.37 14.68
C TYR A 18 21.80 7.73 13.21
N ALA A 19 22.75 8.63 12.93
CA ALA A 19 23.10 9.00 11.56
C ALA A 19 23.66 7.81 10.75
N LEU A 20 24.49 6.97 11.38
CA LEU A 20 25.02 5.76 10.74
C LEU A 20 23.89 4.75 10.45
N ILE A 21 23.02 4.49 11.42
CA ILE A 21 21.87 3.58 11.20
C ILE A 21 20.96 4.11 10.08
N PHE A 22 20.69 5.42 10.07
CA PHE A 22 19.88 6.04 9.02
C PHE A 22 20.51 5.83 7.64
N GLN A 23 21.82 6.11 7.52
CA GLN A 23 22.57 5.92 6.28
C GLN A 23 22.56 4.46 5.80
N GLU A 24 22.68 3.50 6.72
CA GLU A 24 22.74 2.07 6.39
C GLU A 24 21.35 1.49 6.04
N SER A 25 20.27 2.02 6.61
CA SER A 25 18.95 1.36 6.59
C SER A 25 17.88 2.07 5.77
N PHE A 26 18.00 3.38 5.51
CA PHE A 26 17.00 4.13 4.75
C PHE A 26 17.46 4.37 3.32
N ASP A 27 16.82 3.66 2.40
CA ASP A 27 17.09 3.76 0.97
C ASP A 27 15.89 4.40 0.25
N TYR A 28 16.10 5.58 -0.33
CA TYR A 28 15.10 6.27 -1.14
C TYR A 28 14.89 5.57 -2.49
N ASP A 29 15.95 4.99 -3.06
CA ASP A 29 15.92 4.37 -4.39
C ASP A 29 15.20 3.01 -4.38
N ILE A 30 14.76 2.53 -3.21
CA ILE A 30 13.90 1.35 -3.07
C ILE A 30 12.64 1.44 -3.94
N ILE A 31 12.16 2.66 -4.23
CA ILE A 31 10.96 2.87 -5.05
C ILE A 31 11.18 2.56 -6.53
N GLU A 32 12.43 2.43 -6.97
CA GLU A 32 12.83 2.18 -8.35
C GLU A 32 12.99 0.68 -8.66
N ASN A 33 13.16 -0.16 -7.63
CA ASN A 33 13.48 -1.58 -7.74
C ASN A 33 12.34 -2.49 -7.28
N GLU A 34 12.37 -3.78 -7.67
CA GLU A 34 11.40 -4.78 -7.19
C GLU A 34 11.44 -4.86 -5.66
N LEU A 35 10.28 -4.74 -5.02
CA LEU A 35 10.19 -4.87 -3.58
C LEU A 35 10.25 -6.35 -3.14
N THR A 36 11.04 -6.63 -2.11
CA THR A 36 11.09 -7.94 -1.44
C THR A 36 9.73 -8.36 -0.87
N ASP A 37 9.42 -9.65 -0.80
CA ASP A 37 8.30 -10.18 -0.03
C ASP A 37 8.60 -10.33 1.46
N GLU A 38 9.86 -10.27 1.89
CA GLU A 38 10.20 -10.41 3.30
C GLU A 38 9.84 -9.14 4.09
N TYR A 39 9.23 -9.32 5.25
CA TYR A 39 8.95 -8.19 6.15
C TYR A 39 10.25 -7.60 6.68
N GLY A 40 10.36 -6.27 6.67
CA GLY A 40 11.58 -5.61 7.09
C GLY A 40 11.61 -4.13 6.72
N VAL A 41 12.75 -3.49 7.02
CA VAL A 41 12.94 -2.05 6.80
C VAL A 41 12.79 -1.64 5.33
N GLU A 42 13.16 -2.50 4.37
CA GLU A 42 13.01 -2.20 2.94
C GLU A 42 11.55 -1.94 2.54
N ARG A 43 10.62 -2.76 3.04
CA ARG A 43 9.18 -2.57 2.81
C ARG A 43 8.66 -1.31 3.48
N ILE A 44 9.17 -1.00 4.67
CA ILE A 44 8.85 0.25 5.37
C ILE A 44 9.42 1.46 4.61
N ASN A 45 10.61 1.39 4.01
CA ASN A 45 11.16 2.42 3.15
C ASN A 45 10.26 2.67 1.93
N ALA A 46 9.73 1.60 1.31
CA ALA A 46 8.77 1.73 0.21
C ALA A 46 7.48 2.46 0.63
N ILE A 47 7.00 2.26 1.86
CA ILE A 47 5.87 3.01 2.43
C ILE A 47 6.26 4.47 2.69
N ILE A 48 7.42 4.70 3.31
CA ILE A 48 7.91 6.04 3.66
C ILE A 48 8.10 6.89 2.42
N PHE A 49 8.85 6.40 1.43
CA PHE A 49 9.25 7.18 0.26
C PHE A 49 8.26 7.05 -0.89
N GLY A 50 7.69 5.87 -1.12
CA GLY A 50 6.72 5.63 -2.19
C GLY A 50 5.34 6.22 -1.87
N LEU A 51 4.93 6.19 -0.60
CA LEU A 51 3.61 6.66 -0.13
C LEU A 51 3.70 7.93 0.73
N GLU A 52 4.87 8.56 0.80
CA GLU A 52 5.11 9.85 1.47
C GLU A 52 4.73 9.84 2.96
N THR A 53 5.01 8.74 3.65
CA THR A 53 4.72 8.57 5.09
C THR A 53 5.97 8.82 5.95
N SER A 54 6.63 9.96 5.76
CA SER A 54 7.89 10.32 6.44
C SER A 54 7.79 10.39 7.97
N THR A 55 6.58 10.51 8.51
CA THR A 55 6.30 10.50 9.95
C THR A 55 6.69 9.18 10.63
N LEU A 56 6.92 8.11 9.87
CA LEU A 56 7.40 6.82 10.38
C LEU A 56 8.89 6.82 10.71
N ILE A 57 9.68 7.69 10.06
CA ILE A 57 11.15 7.68 10.15
C ILE A 57 11.65 7.66 11.60
N PRO A 58 11.17 8.54 12.52
CA PRO A 58 11.69 8.55 13.89
C PRO A 58 11.50 7.23 14.63
N TYR A 59 10.32 6.61 14.50
CA TYR A 59 10.03 5.35 15.18
C TYR A 59 10.79 4.18 14.57
N VAL A 60 10.87 4.12 13.24
CA VAL A 60 11.64 3.08 12.54
C VAL A 60 13.11 3.15 12.93
N LEU A 61 13.68 4.36 12.96
CA LEU A 61 15.06 4.59 13.37
C LEU A 61 15.29 4.21 14.85
N TYR A 62 14.33 4.54 15.72
CA TYR A 62 14.34 4.13 17.13
C TYR A 62 14.33 2.60 17.29
N VAL A 63 13.48 1.89 16.55
CA VAL A 63 13.43 0.42 16.54
C VAL A 63 14.74 -0.18 16.02
N LEU A 64 15.30 0.35 14.93
CA LEU A 64 16.56 -0.15 14.35
C LEU A 64 17.73 -0.05 15.32
N LYS A 65 17.80 1.04 16.11
CA LYS A 65 18.83 1.24 17.13
C LYS A 65 18.67 0.30 18.32
N ASN A 66 17.45 0.13 18.82
CA ASN A 66 17.22 -0.48 20.13
C ASN A 66 16.83 -1.96 20.09
N VAL A 67 16.38 -2.47 18.94
CA VAL A 67 16.04 -3.89 18.76
C VAL A 67 17.19 -4.62 18.07
N THR A 68 17.95 -5.41 18.82
CA THR A 68 19.07 -6.20 18.26
C THR A 68 18.62 -7.55 17.72
N ASP A 69 17.56 -8.13 18.30
CA ASP A 69 17.01 -9.40 17.87
C ASP A 69 16.27 -9.27 16.53
N GLN A 70 16.71 -10.05 15.53
CA GLN A 70 16.21 -9.95 14.16
C GLN A 70 14.77 -10.48 14.03
N GLN A 71 14.39 -11.46 14.85
CA GLN A 71 13.04 -12.01 14.85
C GLN A 71 12.03 -10.97 15.35
N THR A 72 12.29 -10.39 16.51
CA THR A 72 11.46 -9.34 17.13
C THR A 72 11.31 -8.14 16.21
N LYS A 73 12.43 -7.70 15.60
CA LYS A 73 12.43 -6.61 14.63
C LYS A 73 11.57 -6.90 13.41
N ARG A 74 11.68 -8.11 12.85
CA ARG A 74 10.87 -8.54 11.71
C ARG A 74 9.38 -8.55 12.03
N GLU A 75 9.00 -9.13 13.17
CA GLU A 75 7.60 -9.18 13.63
C GLU A 75 7.02 -7.78 13.88
N LEU A 76 7.83 -6.87 14.44
CA LEU A 76 7.41 -5.48 14.63
C LEU A 76 7.22 -4.74 13.31
N PHE A 77 8.12 -4.93 12.33
CA PHE A 77 7.94 -4.32 11.01
C PHE A 77 6.79 -4.93 10.20
N GLU A 78 6.55 -6.25 10.32
CA GLU A 78 5.35 -6.89 9.79
C GLU A 78 4.08 -6.23 10.35
N PHE A 79 4.03 -6.06 11.69
CA PHE A 79 2.90 -5.43 12.36
C PHE A 79 2.74 -3.96 11.96
N LEU A 80 3.83 -3.20 11.88
CA LEU A 80 3.81 -1.80 11.47
C LEU A 80 3.35 -1.63 10.01
N GLU A 81 3.82 -2.46 9.09
CA GLU A 81 3.34 -2.49 7.71
C GLU A 81 1.84 -2.77 7.68
N SER A 82 1.38 -3.82 8.35
CA SER A 82 -0.03 -4.17 8.42
C SER A 82 -0.88 -3.02 8.98
N PHE A 83 -0.44 -2.40 10.07
CA PHE A 83 -1.09 -1.23 10.69
C PHE A 83 -1.28 -0.08 9.72
N ILE A 84 -0.22 0.31 9.00
CA ILE A 84 -0.27 1.42 8.06
C ILE A 84 -1.11 1.08 6.83
N MET A 85 -0.92 -0.10 6.24
CA MET A 85 -1.63 -0.49 5.03
C MET A 85 -3.14 -0.64 5.28
N ARG A 86 -3.54 -1.25 6.40
CA ARG A 86 -4.97 -1.31 6.79
C ARG A 86 -5.55 0.09 6.98
N ARG A 87 -4.86 0.97 7.71
CA ARG A 87 -5.32 2.36 7.91
C ARG A 87 -5.45 3.12 6.61
N MET A 88 -4.54 2.89 5.65
CA MET A 88 -4.60 3.52 4.34
C MET A 88 -5.79 3.02 3.51
N VAL A 89 -6.06 1.70 3.51
CA VAL A 89 -7.20 1.11 2.79
C VAL A 89 -8.54 1.66 3.29
N VAL A 90 -8.68 1.83 4.62
CA VAL A 90 -9.92 2.36 5.22
C VAL A 90 -9.96 3.90 5.26
N HIS A 91 -9.02 4.56 4.58
CA HIS A 91 -8.90 6.01 4.52
C HIS A 91 -8.85 6.69 5.90
N ALA A 92 -8.23 6.05 6.89
CA ALA A 92 -8.10 6.60 8.23
C ALA A 92 -7.26 7.88 8.24
N ASN A 93 -7.63 8.81 9.12
CA ASN A 93 -6.93 10.07 9.28
C ASN A 93 -5.48 9.85 9.79
N THR A 94 -4.52 10.56 9.18
CA THR A 94 -3.08 10.48 9.49
C THR A 94 -2.52 11.72 10.20
N LYS A 95 -3.35 12.72 10.52
CA LYS A 95 -2.92 13.99 11.14
C LYS A 95 -2.16 13.81 12.46
N ASN A 96 -2.45 12.73 13.20
CA ASN A 96 -1.83 12.44 14.50
C ASN A 96 -0.68 11.44 14.41
N TYR A 97 -0.19 11.12 13.20
CA TYR A 97 0.93 10.19 13.04
C TYR A 97 2.23 10.68 13.68
N ASN A 98 2.54 11.97 13.57
CA ASN A 98 3.72 12.53 14.26
C ASN A 98 3.64 12.31 15.77
N GLN A 99 2.48 12.60 16.38
CA GLN A 99 2.27 12.38 17.80
C GLN A 99 2.32 10.89 18.17
N LEU A 100 1.74 10.01 17.35
CA LEU A 100 1.77 8.57 17.58
C LEU A 100 3.22 8.05 17.56
N PHE A 101 3.90 8.19 16.42
CA PHE A 101 5.19 7.55 16.18
C PHE A 101 6.33 8.22 16.95
N THR A 102 6.25 9.54 17.20
CA THR A 102 7.30 10.25 17.95
C THR A 102 6.96 10.31 19.43
N ASP A 103 5.86 10.97 19.79
CA ASP A 103 5.62 11.31 21.20
C ASP A 103 5.15 10.10 22.00
N ARG A 104 4.30 9.24 21.43
CA ARG A 104 3.72 8.13 22.16
C ARG A 104 4.59 6.87 22.11
N LEU A 105 4.91 6.34 20.92
CA LEU A 105 5.61 5.05 20.83
C LEU A 105 7.05 5.11 21.35
N ILE A 106 7.82 6.15 21.03
CA ILE A 106 9.21 6.28 21.51
C ILE A 106 9.24 6.56 23.01
N SER A 107 8.39 7.46 23.53
CA SER A 107 8.39 7.79 24.96
C SER A 107 7.98 6.61 25.86
N HIS A 108 7.11 5.73 25.36
CA HIS A 108 6.72 4.50 26.06
C HIS A 108 7.65 3.32 25.74
N GLN A 109 8.71 3.53 24.95
CA GLN A 109 9.73 2.53 24.61
C GLN A 109 9.13 1.26 23.97
N ILE A 110 8.16 1.44 23.07
CA ILE A 110 7.51 0.34 22.38
C ILE A 110 8.47 -0.29 21.36
N LEU A 111 8.99 -1.49 21.64
CA LEU A 111 10.07 -2.13 20.88
C LEU A 111 9.75 -3.55 20.40
N SER A 112 8.53 -4.04 20.66
CA SER A 112 8.03 -5.33 20.19
C SER A 112 6.60 -5.25 19.65
N LYS A 113 6.20 -6.25 18.86
CA LYS A 113 4.82 -6.39 18.38
C LYS A 113 3.80 -6.42 19.53
N GLN A 114 4.12 -7.13 20.61
CA GLN A 114 3.21 -7.26 21.75
C GLN A 114 2.98 -5.90 22.43
N GLU A 115 4.07 -5.18 22.74
CA GLU A 115 3.97 -3.85 23.34
C GLU A 115 3.19 -2.87 22.45
N PHE A 116 3.37 -2.94 21.13
CA PHE A 116 2.62 -2.07 20.21
C PHE A 116 1.13 -2.45 20.19
N THR A 117 0.80 -3.74 20.18
CA THR A 117 -0.58 -4.22 20.31
C THR A 117 -1.23 -3.72 21.60
N ASP A 118 -0.58 -3.96 22.75
CA ASP A 118 -1.07 -3.56 24.07
C ASP A 118 -1.23 -2.04 24.16
N PHE A 119 -0.29 -1.29 23.58
CA PHE A 119 -0.36 0.15 23.50
C PHE A 119 -1.61 0.61 22.74
N LEU A 120 -1.95 0.00 21.60
CA LEU A 120 -3.12 0.37 20.81
C LEU A 120 -4.44 0.00 21.49
N GLU A 121 -4.49 -1.11 22.22
CA GLU A 121 -5.70 -1.58 22.94
C GLU A 121 -6.03 -0.72 24.17
N THR A 122 -5.02 -0.14 24.80
CA THR A 122 -5.18 0.71 26.00
C THR A 122 -5.59 2.16 25.69
N GLN A 123 -5.51 2.62 24.43
CA GLN A 123 -5.91 3.98 24.06
C GLN A 123 -7.43 4.15 24.06
N SER A 124 -7.93 5.02 24.93
CA SER A 124 -9.36 5.35 25.02
C SER A 124 -9.89 6.18 23.85
N ASP A 125 -9.02 6.95 23.19
CA ASP A 125 -9.40 7.94 22.19
C ASP A 125 -9.71 7.34 20.79
N ARG A 126 -9.43 6.04 20.55
CA ARG A 126 -9.60 5.31 19.28
C ARG A 126 -9.05 6.04 18.03
N ILE A 127 -8.26 7.10 18.18
CA ILE A 127 -7.79 7.95 17.08
C ILE A 127 -6.88 7.15 16.13
N ASN A 128 -5.98 6.36 16.74
CA ASN A 128 -4.98 5.55 16.07
C ASN A 128 -5.34 4.06 16.07
N PHE A 129 -6.64 3.73 15.99
CA PHE A 129 -7.12 2.35 15.97
C PHE A 129 -6.49 1.50 14.85
N PHE A 130 -6.38 0.18 15.11
CA PHE A 130 -5.97 -0.79 14.11
C PHE A 130 -7.21 -1.40 13.42
N PRO A 131 -7.46 -1.11 12.13
CA PRO A 131 -8.72 -1.48 11.48
C PRO A 131 -8.99 -2.99 11.50
N THR A 132 -10.25 -3.32 11.75
CA THR A 132 -10.81 -4.67 11.71
C THR A 132 -10.88 -5.22 10.29
N ASP A 133 -11.11 -6.53 10.16
CA ASP A 133 -11.29 -7.18 8.85
C ASP A 133 -12.53 -6.64 8.12
N ASP A 134 -13.61 -6.34 8.84
CA ASP A 134 -14.82 -5.75 8.25
C ASP A 134 -14.58 -4.34 7.73
N GLU A 135 -13.86 -3.51 8.49
CA GLU A 135 -13.46 -2.17 8.03
C GLU A 135 -12.52 -2.28 6.81
N LEU A 136 -11.56 -3.21 6.84
CA LEU A 136 -10.67 -3.47 5.71
C LEU A 136 -11.45 -3.86 4.45
N LYS A 137 -12.43 -4.78 4.59
CA LYS A 137 -13.32 -5.18 3.50
C LYS A 137 -14.09 -3.99 2.95
N ASN A 138 -14.71 -3.19 3.82
CA ASN A 138 -15.42 -1.98 3.41
C ASN A 138 -14.47 -1.02 2.66
N GLY A 139 -13.24 -0.86 3.14
CA GLY A 139 -12.19 -0.10 2.47
C GLY A 139 -11.99 -0.48 1.00
N PHE A 140 -11.83 -1.77 0.70
CA PHE A 140 -11.70 -2.25 -0.68
C PHE A 140 -12.95 -2.00 -1.55
N HIS A 141 -14.14 -2.08 -0.94
CA HIS A 141 -15.41 -2.01 -1.66
C HIS A 141 -15.92 -0.58 -1.88
N SER A 142 -15.64 0.36 -0.97
CA SER A 142 -16.29 1.67 -0.95
C SER A 142 -15.37 2.87 -0.85
N GLU A 143 -14.14 2.73 -0.32
CA GLU A 143 -13.29 3.90 -0.11
C GLU A 143 -12.72 4.47 -1.41
N ILE A 144 -12.69 5.79 -1.47
CA ILE A 144 -12.10 6.55 -2.57
C ILE A 144 -10.80 7.16 -2.06
N LEU A 145 -9.70 6.59 -2.51
CA LEU A 145 -8.36 6.99 -2.09
C LEU A 145 -7.71 7.87 -3.15
N VAL A 146 -6.66 8.60 -2.76
CA VAL A 146 -5.84 9.31 -3.75
C VAL A 146 -5.06 8.31 -4.58
N ASN A 147 -4.81 8.63 -5.86
CA ASN A 147 -4.22 7.68 -6.81
C ASN A 147 -2.91 7.03 -6.33
N LYS A 148 -2.06 7.80 -5.65
CA LYS A 148 -0.78 7.30 -5.08
C LYS A 148 -1.01 6.21 -4.04
N GLN A 149 -1.99 6.40 -3.14
CA GLN A 149 -2.35 5.39 -2.13
C GLN A 149 -2.92 4.14 -2.79
N SER A 150 -3.86 4.27 -3.73
CA SER A 150 -4.42 3.12 -4.44
C SER A 150 -3.35 2.32 -5.18
N ALA A 151 -2.43 2.99 -5.87
CA ALA A 151 -1.32 2.34 -6.55
C ALA A 151 -0.38 1.64 -5.55
N GLY A 152 -0.08 2.30 -4.43
CA GLY A 152 0.72 1.75 -3.35
C GLY A 152 0.15 0.51 -2.70
N ILE A 153 -1.14 0.52 -2.37
CA ILE A 153 -1.86 -0.62 -1.80
C ILE A 153 -1.77 -1.82 -2.74
N LEU A 154 -2.06 -1.61 -4.02
CA LEU A 154 -2.01 -2.68 -5.03
C LEU A 154 -0.58 -3.19 -5.24
N TYR A 155 0.42 -2.31 -5.24
CA TYR A 155 1.82 -2.68 -5.40
C TYR A 155 2.38 -3.47 -4.20
N LEU A 156 2.16 -2.96 -2.98
CA LEU A 156 2.58 -3.63 -1.74
C LEU A 156 1.91 -5.00 -1.61
N LEU A 157 0.62 -5.11 -1.97
CA LEU A 157 -0.09 -6.38 -1.99
C LEU A 157 0.49 -7.34 -3.05
N GLU A 158 0.66 -6.86 -4.30
CA GLU A 158 1.27 -7.63 -5.39
C GLU A 158 2.62 -8.20 -4.97
N SER A 159 3.51 -7.36 -4.41
CA SER A 159 4.84 -7.78 -3.97
C SER A 159 4.82 -8.91 -2.92
N LYS A 160 3.73 -9.09 -2.17
CA LYS A 160 3.58 -10.14 -1.14
C LYS A 160 2.97 -11.43 -1.67
N ILE A 161 2.01 -11.34 -2.59
CA ILE A 161 1.28 -12.51 -3.10
C ILE A 161 1.97 -13.15 -4.31
N ARG A 162 2.92 -12.43 -4.92
CA ARG A 162 3.66 -12.86 -6.09
C ARG A 162 4.43 -14.17 -5.83
N ASN A 163 4.22 -15.17 -6.67
CA ASN A 163 5.03 -16.39 -6.63
C ASN A 163 6.30 -16.24 -7.49
N ARG A 164 7.35 -15.70 -6.87
CA ARG A 164 8.67 -15.47 -7.50
C ARG A 164 9.33 -16.73 -8.06
N SER A 165 8.97 -17.91 -7.57
CA SER A 165 9.53 -19.18 -8.08
C SER A 165 8.93 -19.62 -9.42
N LEU A 166 7.71 -19.17 -9.73
CA LEU A 166 6.98 -19.57 -10.94
C LEU A 166 7.05 -18.53 -12.06
N GLN A 167 7.28 -17.27 -11.72
CA GLN A 167 7.23 -16.19 -12.70
C GLN A 167 8.62 -15.91 -13.29
N SER A 168 8.68 -15.83 -14.61
CA SER A 168 9.93 -15.60 -15.35
C SER A 168 10.36 -14.14 -15.42
N THR A 169 9.61 -13.21 -14.82
CA THR A 169 9.89 -11.77 -14.84
C THR A 169 9.80 -11.18 -13.44
N GLN A 170 10.61 -10.16 -13.18
CA GLN A 170 10.53 -9.34 -11.98
C GLN A 170 9.51 -8.22 -12.15
N VAL A 171 8.89 -7.79 -11.04
CA VAL A 171 8.07 -6.56 -11.01
C VAL A 171 9.01 -5.36 -11.02
N LEU A 172 8.59 -4.24 -11.60
CA LEU A 172 9.36 -3.00 -11.52
C LEU A 172 9.23 -2.37 -10.12
N GLY A 173 9.99 -1.32 -9.83
CA GLY A 173 9.73 -0.48 -8.66
C GLY A 173 8.39 0.25 -8.73
N ILE A 174 7.84 0.57 -7.57
CA ILE A 174 6.54 1.25 -7.43
C ILE A 174 6.46 2.55 -8.25
N SER A 175 7.58 3.29 -8.40
CA SER A 175 7.63 4.55 -9.15
C SER A 175 7.39 4.37 -10.66
N LYS A 176 7.62 3.16 -11.19
CA LYS A 176 7.42 2.82 -12.60
C LYS A 176 5.95 2.54 -12.95
N TYR A 177 5.12 2.35 -11.93
CA TYR A 177 3.69 2.11 -12.09
C TYR A 177 2.87 3.39 -12.04
N SER A 178 1.71 3.32 -12.64
CA SER A 178 0.64 4.30 -12.59
C SER A 178 -0.67 3.57 -12.32
N LEU A 179 -1.63 4.31 -11.77
CA LEU A 179 -2.97 3.79 -11.55
C LEU A 179 -3.79 3.83 -12.84
N GLU A 180 -4.40 2.71 -13.19
CA GLU A 180 -5.35 2.60 -14.29
C GLU A 180 -6.74 2.24 -13.78
N HIS A 181 -7.75 2.88 -14.36
CA HIS A 181 -9.15 2.55 -14.12
C HIS A 181 -9.60 1.52 -15.15
N LEU A 182 -9.87 0.28 -14.76
CA LEU A 182 -10.26 -0.80 -15.69
C LEU A 182 -11.51 -0.41 -16.49
N MET A 183 -12.57 0.04 -15.80
CA MET A 183 -13.62 0.88 -16.40
C MET A 183 -13.28 2.36 -16.20
N PRO A 184 -13.07 3.14 -17.28
CA PRO A 184 -12.59 4.51 -17.22
C PRO A 184 -13.65 5.48 -16.70
N LYS A 185 -13.23 6.63 -16.14
CA LYS A 185 -14.15 7.67 -15.67
C LYS A 185 -15.08 8.19 -16.78
N LYS A 186 -14.59 8.26 -18.02
CA LYS A 186 -15.39 8.58 -19.23
C LYS A 186 -16.05 7.34 -19.83
N TRP A 187 -16.64 6.50 -18.99
CA TRP A 187 -17.23 5.22 -19.39
C TRP A 187 -18.33 5.40 -20.44
N GLU A 188 -19.08 6.51 -20.41
CA GLU A 188 -20.20 6.80 -21.31
C GLU A 188 -19.85 6.77 -22.81
N ASN A 189 -18.55 6.89 -23.14
CA ASN A 189 -18.07 6.83 -24.52
C ASN A 189 -18.11 5.41 -25.12
N HIS A 190 -17.84 4.39 -24.30
CA HIS A 190 -17.58 3.03 -24.78
C HIS A 190 -18.21 1.91 -23.94
N TRP A 191 -18.86 2.27 -22.82
CA TRP A 191 -19.46 1.36 -21.86
C TRP A 191 -20.93 1.75 -21.75
N GLY A 192 -21.82 0.76 -21.84
CA GLY A 192 -23.26 0.95 -22.12
C GLY A 192 -23.94 2.08 -21.33
N LYS A 193 -24.88 2.76 -21.99
CA LYS A 193 -25.59 3.92 -21.42
C LYS A 193 -26.50 3.50 -20.27
N LEU A 194 -26.47 4.27 -19.18
CA LEU A 194 -27.44 4.18 -18.09
C LEU A 194 -28.52 5.24 -18.28
N SER A 195 -29.79 4.86 -18.12
CA SER A 195 -30.94 5.72 -18.40
C SER A 195 -31.31 6.64 -17.23
N ASN A 196 -31.03 6.25 -15.99
CA ASN A 196 -31.35 7.05 -14.81
C ASN A 196 -30.09 7.66 -14.16
N GLN A 197 -30.27 8.77 -13.44
CA GLN A 197 -29.18 9.52 -12.82
C GLN A 197 -28.59 8.83 -11.58
N GLU A 198 -29.41 8.06 -10.86
CA GLU A 198 -28.98 7.37 -9.64
C GLU A 198 -27.92 6.30 -9.94
N ASP A 199 -28.14 5.48 -10.97
CA ASP A 199 -27.20 4.44 -11.40
C ASP A 199 -25.92 5.05 -11.95
N ARG A 200 -25.99 6.21 -12.61
CA ARG A 200 -24.79 6.96 -13.02
C ARG A 200 -23.95 7.40 -11.82
N ILE A 201 -24.59 7.88 -10.75
CA ILE A 201 -23.90 8.26 -9.51
C ILE A 201 -23.27 7.03 -8.85
N LYS A 202 -24.01 5.92 -8.75
CA LYS A 202 -23.51 4.65 -8.19
C LYS A 202 -22.29 4.14 -8.96
N ARG A 203 -22.38 4.05 -10.29
CA ARG A 203 -21.25 3.68 -11.15
C ARG A 203 -20.07 4.62 -10.95
N ASN A 204 -20.27 5.93 -11.06
CA ASN A 204 -19.19 6.92 -10.92
C ASN A 204 -18.43 6.80 -9.59
N ARG A 205 -19.12 6.50 -8.49
CA ARG A 205 -18.46 6.19 -7.21
C ARG A 205 -17.68 4.86 -7.28
N LYS A 206 -18.32 3.81 -7.79
CA LYS A 206 -17.72 2.47 -7.92
C LYS A 206 -16.43 2.45 -8.76
N LEU A 207 -16.33 3.30 -9.78
CA LEU A 207 -15.14 3.40 -10.63
C LEU A 207 -13.89 3.88 -9.91
N LEU A 208 -14.06 4.47 -8.73
CA LEU A 208 -12.99 5.07 -7.94
C LEU A 208 -12.51 4.16 -6.80
N THR A 209 -13.11 2.97 -6.64
CA THR A 209 -12.75 2.02 -5.58
C THR A 209 -11.73 0.99 -6.05
N LEU A 210 -10.99 0.39 -5.11
CA LEU A 210 -9.85 -0.50 -5.40
C LEU A 210 -10.19 -1.68 -6.33
N GLY A 211 -11.42 -2.19 -6.28
CA GLY A 211 -11.89 -3.24 -7.19
C GLY A 211 -11.76 -2.88 -8.67
N ASN A 212 -11.92 -1.60 -9.04
CA ASN A 212 -11.81 -1.13 -10.44
C ASN A 212 -10.40 -0.65 -10.81
N LEU A 213 -9.50 -0.57 -9.84
CA LEU A 213 -8.20 0.05 -10.01
C LEU A 213 -7.11 -1.01 -10.12
N THR A 214 -6.18 -0.82 -11.05
CA THR A 214 -5.00 -1.69 -11.21
C THR A 214 -3.74 -0.85 -11.39
N ILE A 215 -2.58 -1.44 -11.12
CA ILE A 215 -1.30 -0.83 -11.43
C ILE A 215 -0.82 -1.32 -12.79
N ILE A 216 -0.40 -0.38 -13.64
CA ILE A 216 0.25 -0.69 -14.92
C ILE A 216 1.41 0.27 -15.15
N THR A 217 2.34 -0.11 -16.01
CA THR A 217 3.44 0.78 -16.38
C THR A 217 2.90 2.08 -16.98
N GLN A 218 3.57 3.20 -16.67
CA GLN A 218 3.18 4.52 -17.16
C GLN A 218 3.06 4.57 -18.70
N SER A 219 3.97 3.88 -19.39
CA SER A 219 3.98 3.76 -20.85
C SER A 219 2.76 3.01 -21.38
N LEU A 220 2.33 1.92 -20.74
CA LEU A 220 1.12 1.19 -21.12
C LEU A 220 -0.13 2.05 -20.90
N ASN A 221 -0.20 2.74 -19.77
CA ASN A 221 -1.34 3.58 -19.43
C ASN A 221 -1.63 4.61 -20.52
N ALA A 222 -0.60 5.25 -21.07
CA ALA A 222 -0.74 6.20 -22.18
C ALA A 222 -1.42 5.63 -23.45
N THR A 223 -1.48 4.31 -23.61
CA THR A 223 -1.96 3.66 -24.84
C THR A 223 -3.39 3.14 -24.78
N ILE A 224 -3.90 2.76 -23.60
CA ILE A 224 -5.19 2.04 -23.47
C ILE A 224 -6.32 2.84 -22.80
N ARG A 225 -6.00 3.91 -22.05
CA ARG A 225 -6.89 4.85 -21.30
C ARG A 225 -8.41 4.67 -21.44
N ASP A 226 -9.12 5.61 -22.06
CA ASP A 226 -10.58 5.69 -22.03
C ASP A 226 -11.28 4.63 -22.93
N SER A 227 -10.57 3.57 -23.35
CA SER A 227 -11.07 2.59 -24.30
C SER A 227 -12.05 1.59 -23.69
N SER A 228 -12.73 0.83 -24.56
CA SER A 228 -13.55 -0.33 -24.16
C SER A 228 -12.71 -1.43 -23.51
N TRP A 229 -13.35 -2.31 -22.73
CA TRP A 229 -12.68 -3.45 -22.10
C TRP A 229 -11.91 -4.33 -23.09
N ALA A 230 -12.53 -4.67 -24.23
CA ALA A 230 -11.89 -5.46 -25.27
C ALA A 230 -10.60 -4.82 -25.80
N THR A 231 -10.62 -3.49 -25.98
CA THR A 231 -9.45 -2.72 -26.44
C THR A 231 -8.38 -2.63 -25.36
N LYS A 232 -8.74 -2.42 -24.08
CA LYS A 232 -7.77 -2.42 -22.99
C LYS A 232 -7.04 -3.75 -22.86
N LYS A 233 -7.77 -4.85 -22.98
CA LYS A 233 -7.20 -6.21 -22.92
C LYS A 233 -6.26 -6.51 -24.09
N LYS A 234 -6.73 -6.34 -25.33
CA LYS A 234 -5.99 -6.75 -26.53
C LYS A 234 -5.00 -5.70 -27.02
N GLY A 235 -5.27 -4.43 -26.76
CA GLY A 235 -4.57 -3.29 -27.34
C GLY A 235 -5.24 -2.75 -28.60
N LYS A 236 -4.58 -1.82 -29.29
CA LYS A 236 -5.07 -1.15 -30.50
C LYS A 236 -3.97 -1.05 -31.55
N GLY A 237 -4.24 -1.52 -32.77
CA GLY A 237 -3.25 -1.60 -33.84
C GLY A 237 -2.07 -2.49 -33.43
N ASP A 238 -0.85 -1.99 -33.60
CA ASP A 238 0.38 -2.71 -33.26
C ASP A 238 0.69 -2.70 -31.75
N LYS A 239 0.03 -1.82 -30.97
CA LYS A 239 0.22 -1.73 -29.52
C LYS A 239 -0.61 -2.79 -28.81
N LYS A 240 0.03 -3.65 -28.02
CA LYS A 240 -0.64 -4.68 -27.21
C LYS A 240 -1.22 -4.08 -25.91
N GLY A 241 -2.18 -4.78 -25.31
CA GLY A 241 -2.89 -4.34 -24.11
C GLY A 241 -2.48 -5.08 -22.84
N LEU A 242 -3.38 -5.04 -21.85
CA LEU A 242 -3.19 -5.64 -20.52
C LEU A 242 -2.84 -7.13 -20.55
N LEU A 243 -3.41 -7.90 -21.49
CA LEU A 243 -3.13 -9.34 -21.59
C LEU A 243 -1.64 -9.63 -21.79
N GLN A 244 -0.96 -8.81 -22.58
CA GLN A 244 0.45 -9.01 -22.89
C GLN A 244 1.37 -8.45 -21.79
N TYR A 245 1.03 -7.28 -21.25
CA TYR A 245 1.96 -6.50 -20.43
C TYR A 245 1.64 -6.50 -18.93
N SER A 246 0.44 -6.93 -18.54
CA SER A 246 -0.03 -6.96 -17.15
C SER A 246 -0.56 -8.33 -16.74
N GLY A 247 -0.52 -9.33 -17.63
CA GLY A 247 -0.94 -10.70 -17.34
C GLY A 247 -0.10 -11.41 -16.28
N GLY A 248 1.11 -10.93 -16.01
CA GLY A 248 1.97 -11.45 -14.96
C GLY A 248 1.76 -10.83 -13.57
N LEU A 249 0.76 -9.95 -13.39
CA LEU A 249 0.42 -9.36 -12.10
C LEU A 249 -0.72 -10.16 -11.45
N GLU A 250 -0.48 -10.73 -10.28
CA GLU A 250 -1.43 -11.60 -9.58
C GLU A 250 -2.72 -10.87 -9.18
N THR A 251 -2.62 -9.58 -8.88
CA THR A 251 -3.76 -8.72 -8.52
C THR A 251 -4.76 -8.48 -9.67
N ILE A 252 -4.46 -8.88 -10.92
CA ILE A 252 -5.35 -8.66 -12.07
C ILE A 252 -5.42 -9.83 -13.06
N SER A 253 -4.42 -10.72 -13.10
CA SER A 253 -4.26 -11.78 -14.11
C SER A 253 -5.53 -12.60 -14.35
N LYS A 254 -6.17 -13.09 -13.26
CA LYS A 254 -7.43 -13.85 -13.29
C LYS A 254 -8.55 -13.14 -14.06
N TYR A 255 -8.65 -11.83 -13.91
CA TYR A 255 -9.74 -11.03 -14.46
C TYR A 255 -9.56 -10.68 -15.93
N LEU A 256 -8.33 -10.73 -16.45
CA LEU A 256 -8.06 -10.43 -17.87
C LEU A 256 -8.70 -11.45 -18.82
N GLN A 257 -9.10 -12.63 -18.31
CA GLN A 257 -9.80 -13.65 -19.10
C GLN A 257 -11.29 -13.37 -19.28
N LEU A 258 -11.88 -12.49 -18.45
CA LEU A 258 -13.31 -12.23 -18.49
C LEU A 258 -13.71 -11.49 -19.77
N PRO A 259 -14.77 -11.93 -20.49
CA PRO A 259 -15.18 -11.31 -21.75
C PRO A 259 -15.62 -9.86 -21.56
N GLU A 260 -16.22 -9.56 -20.41
CA GLU A 260 -16.77 -8.26 -20.03
C GLU A 260 -16.20 -7.80 -18.68
N TRP A 261 -16.34 -6.51 -18.41
CA TRP A 261 -16.03 -5.90 -17.13
C TRP A 261 -17.23 -5.04 -16.74
N ASN A 262 -17.75 -5.23 -15.54
CA ASN A 262 -18.93 -4.51 -15.04
C ASN A 262 -18.84 -4.33 -13.52
N GLU A 263 -19.85 -3.72 -12.91
CA GLU A 263 -19.88 -3.44 -11.48
C GLU A 263 -19.85 -4.69 -10.61
N GLN A 264 -20.48 -5.79 -11.06
CA GLN A 264 -20.38 -7.08 -10.38
C GLN A 264 -18.94 -7.60 -10.40
N THR A 265 -18.25 -7.50 -11.54
CA THR A 265 -16.83 -7.88 -11.62
C THR A 265 -15.95 -7.00 -10.73
N ILE A 266 -16.26 -5.71 -10.61
CA ILE A 266 -15.56 -4.79 -9.68
C ILE A 266 -15.77 -5.25 -8.22
N GLU A 267 -16.96 -5.72 -7.87
CA GLU A 267 -17.26 -6.24 -6.53
C GLU A 267 -16.53 -7.54 -6.22
N GLU A 268 -16.56 -8.48 -7.16
CA GLU A 268 -15.84 -9.74 -7.07
C GLU A 268 -14.34 -9.49 -6.91
N ARG A 269 -13.76 -8.57 -7.68
CA ARG A 269 -12.34 -8.19 -7.55
C ARG A 269 -12.02 -7.48 -6.24
N ALA A 270 -12.89 -6.62 -5.76
CA ALA A 270 -12.71 -5.99 -4.45
C ALA A 270 -12.65 -7.04 -3.34
N ASN A 271 -13.49 -8.07 -3.39
CA ASN A 271 -13.49 -9.16 -2.42
C ASN A 271 -12.23 -10.02 -2.52
N ASP A 272 -11.79 -10.39 -3.72
CA ASP A 272 -10.55 -11.18 -3.90
C ASP A 272 -9.31 -10.42 -3.40
N LEU A 273 -9.21 -9.12 -3.68
CA LEU A 273 -8.14 -8.26 -3.16
C LEU A 273 -8.19 -8.16 -1.64
N TYR A 274 -9.39 -8.04 -1.06
CA TYR A 274 -9.58 -8.02 0.39
C TYR A 274 -9.11 -9.34 1.04
N GLU A 275 -9.46 -10.50 0.49
CA GLU A 275 -9.06 -11.80 1.06
C GLU A 275 -7.53 -11.99 1.04
N GLN A 276 -6.88 -11.53 -0.04
CA GLN A 276 -5.42 -11.47 -0.13
C GLN A 276 -4.85 -10.51 0.93
N ALA A 277 -5.39 -9.29 1.02
CA ALA A 277 -4.95 -8.27 1.95
C ALA A 277 -5.14 -8.68 3.42
N LYS A 278 -6.24 -9.37 3.77
CA LYS A 278 -6.49 -9.92 5.10
C LYS A 278 -5.41 -10.93 5.51
N THR A 279 -4.94 -11.72 4.55
CA THR A 279 -3.90 -12.73 4.76
C THR A 279 -2.51 -12.10 4.91
N VAL A 280 -2.22 -11.06 4.11
CA VAL A 280 -0.94 -10.35 4.12
C VAL A 280 -0.85 -9.41 5.32
N TRP A 281 -1.79 -8.49 5.45
CA TRP A 281 -1.85 -7.52 6.54
C TRP A 281 -2.69 -8.07 7.67
N LYS A 282 -2.12 -8.99 8.46
CA LYS A 282 -2.80 -9.56 9.62
C LYS A 282 -2.87 -8.57 10.77
N LYS A 283 -3.99 -8.61 11.49
CA LYS A 283 -4.12 -7.93 12.78
C LYS A 283 -3.42 -8.72 13.88
#